data_AF-A0A7S0YN69-F1
#
_entry.id   AF-A0A7S0YN69-F1
#
_cell.length_a   1.000
_cell.length_b   1.000
_cell.length_c   1.000
_cell.angle_alpha   90.00
_cell.angle_beta   90.00
_cell.angle_gamma   90.00
#
_symmetry.space_group_name_H-M   'P 1'
#
loop_
_entity.id
_entity.type
_entity.pdbx_description
1 polymer ?
#
loop_
_entity_poly.entity_id
_entity_poly.type
_entity_poly.pdbx_seq_one_letter_code
_entity_poly.pdbx_strand_id
1 'polypeptide(L)'
;HRLPGFEVQTGMKEHLDNGGMCRWADPAWKDVYGPLMEGRLDDYDPWHVGSRVNTSAQFFRSFQGWLALTEQGPGDGTLEVVPLLAESMAYLLMRPFAGDVPAHQFCGVTDTGGSETLEITCKWHAALLRGKVSVGRVEPGDTVWWHPDIVHGVEERH
;
A
#
# COMPACT_ATOMS: atom_id res chain seq x y z
N HIS A 1 3.00 18.80 11.83
CA HIS A 1 3.45 18.60 13.21
C HIS A 1 2.36 17.86 13.96
N ARG A 2 2.62 16.64 14.43
CA ARG A 2 1.69 15.98 15.36
C ARG A 2 1.99 16.52 16.75
N LEU A 3 0.94 16.83 17.49
CA LEU A 3 1.06 17.47 18.80
C LEU A 3 1.02 16.37 19.87
N PRO A 4 1.99 16.32 20.81
CA PRO A 4 1.94 15.41 21.94
C PRO A 4 0.65 15.59 22.74
N GLY A 5 -0.02 14.50 23.13
CA GLY A 5 -1.22 14.53 23.99
C GLY A 5 -2.56 14.54 23.27
N PHE A 6 -2.61 14.34 21.95
CA PHE A 6 -3.86 14.04 21.24
C PHE A 6 -4.04 12.54 21.09
N GLU A 7 -4.93 11.95 21.91
CA GLU A 7 -5.12 10.48 22.04
C GLU A 7 -5.63 9.78 20.76
N VAL A 8 -6.29 10.51 19.86
CA VAL A 8 -6.82 9.97 18.60
C VAL A 8 -6.62 11.03 17.51
N GLN A 9 -5.47 11.01 16.84
CA GLN A 9 -5.43 11.50 15.48
C GLN A 9 -5.88 10.36 14.58
N THR A 10 -6.77 10.63 13.63
CA THR A 10 -7.23 9.64 12.66
C THR A 10 -6.03 9.11 11.89
N GLY A 11 -5.42 8.02 12.38
CA GLY A 11 -4.38 7.30 11.67
C GLY A 11 -4.88 7.01 10.27
N MET A 12 -4.05 7.27 9.26
CA MET A 12 -4.40 6.91 7.90
C MET A 12 -4.36 5.39 7.83
N LYS A 13 -5.53 4.79 7.57
CA LYS A 13 -5.68 3.34 7.46
C LYS A 13 -4.76 2.81 6.38
N GLU A 14 -4.41 1.54 6.49
CA GLU A 14 -3.49 0.87 5.58
C GLU A 14 -4.04 0.92 4.15
N HIS A 15 -3.20 1.35 3.21
CA HIS A 15 -3.59 1.52 1.81
C HIS A 15 -2.40 1.39 0.86
N LEU A 16 -2.73 1.33 -0.42
CA LEU A 16 -1.84 1.66 -1.52
C LEU A 16 -2.35 2.91 -2.23
N ASP A 17 -1.43 3.81 -2.56
CA ASP A 17 -1.69 4.97 -3.40
C ASP A 17 -1.66 4.63 -4.90
N ASN A 18 -1.82 5.67 -5.72
CA ASN A 18 -1.73 5.62 -7.19
C ASN A 18 -2.79 4.70 -7.82
N GLY A 19 -3.98 4.69 -7.21
CA GLY A 19 -5.22 4.21 -7.81
C GLY A 19 -5.80 2.94 -7.20
N GLY A 20 -7.12 2.83 -7.14
CA GLY A 20 -7.81 1.63 -6.69
C GLY A 20 -8.05 0.66 -7.85
N MET A 21 -9.21 0.81 -8.49
CA MET A 21 -9.68 -0.07 -9.57
C MET A 21 -8.75 -0.14 -10.79
N CYS A 22 -7.97 0.92 -11.06
CA CYS A 22 -7.09 0.98 -12.22
C CYS A 22 -6.08 -0.18 -12.26
N ARG A 23 -5.68 -0.73 -11.10
CA ARG A 23 -4.77 -1.89 -11.01
C ARG A 23 -5.30 -3.13 -11.75
N TRP A 24 -6.62 -3.27 -11.86
CA TRP A 24 -7.28 -4.35 -12.61
C TRP A 24 -7.83 -3.92 -13.97
N ALA A 25 -8.09 -2.63 -14.18
CA ALA A 25 -8.80 -2.14 -15.37
C ALA A 25 -7.86 -1.57 -16.45
N ASP A 26 -6.80 -0.87 -16.05
CA ASP A 26 -5.90 -0.15 -16.94
C ASP A 26 -4.94 -1.12 -17.66
N PRO A 27 -4.82 -1.05 -19.00
CA PRO A 27 -3.87 -1.87 -19.76
C PRO A 27 -2.41 -1.76 -19.29
N ALA A 28 -1.94 -0.58 -18.91
CA ALA A 28 -0.58 -0.38 -18.43
C ALA A 28 -0.37 -1.05 -17.06
N TRP A 29 -1.35 -1.00 -16.16
CA TRP A 29 -1.27 -1.75 -14.90
C TRP A 29 -1.35 -3.26 -15.12
N LYS A 30 -2.16 -3.72 -16.07
CA LYS A 30 -2.21 -5.15 -16.45
C LYS A 30 -0.88 -5.65 -17.01
N ASP A 31 -0.15 -4.82 -17.76
CA ASP A 31 1.19 -5.15 -18.23
C ASP A 31 2.17 -5.27 -17.06
N VAL A 32 2.17 -4.30 -16.14
CA VAL A 32 3.01 -4.32 -14.93
C VAL A 32 2.77 -5.57 -14.07
N TYR A 33 1.50 -5.93 -13.86
CA TYR A 33 1.12 -7.04 -12.98
C TYR A 33 0.82 -8.35 -13.70
N GLY A 34 1.05 -8.41 -15.02
CA GLY A 34 0.74 -9.57 -15.86
C GLY A 34 1.28 -10.89 -15.29
N PRO A 35 2.58 -10.97 -14.89
CA PRO A 35 3.12 -12.17 -14.26
C PRO A 35 2.33 -12.64 -13.02
N LEU A 36 1.89 -11.72 -12.17
CA LEU A 36 1.11 -12.05 -10.97
C LEU A 36 -0.28 -12.57 -11.31
N MET A 37 -0.98 -11.92 -12.24
CA MET A 37 -2.32 -12.32 -12.68
C MET A 37 -2.31 -13.67 -13.41
N GLU A 38 -1.17 -14.04 -14.00
CA GLU A 38 -0.94 -15.33 -14.67
C GLU A 38 -0.37 -16.41 -13.73
N GLY A 39 -0.25 -16.12 -12.43
CA GLY A 39 0.21 -17.06 -11.41
C GLY A 39 1.72 -17.32 -11.41
N ARG A 40 2.51 -16.48 -12.08
CA ARG A 40 3.98 -16.57 -12.16
C ARG A 40 4.63 -15.56 -11.23
N LEU A 41 4.58 -15.85 -9.92
CA LEU A 41 5.16 -14.97 -8.90
C LEU A 41 6.66 -14.73 -9.10
N ASP A 42 7.41 -15.79 -9.43
CA ASP A 42 8.87 -15.73 -9.59
C ASP A 42 9.30 -14.87 -10.80
N ASP A 43 8.40 -14.63 -11.75
CA ASP A 43 8.65 -13.79 -12.93
C ASP A 43 8.33 -12.30 -12.68
N TYR A 44 7.69 -11.98 -11.54
CA TYR A 44 7.33 -10.61 -11.21
C TYR A 44 8.50 -9.85 -10.57
N ASP A 45 9.05 -8.90 -11.30
CA ASP A 45 10.01 -7.93 -10.76
C ASP A 45 9.31 -6.63 -10.38
N PRO A 46 9.12 -6.33 -9.07
CA PRO A 46 8.48 -5.09 -8.66
C PRO A 46 9.27 -3.84 -9.04
N TRP A 47 10.58 -3.95 -9.26
CA TRP A 47 11.47 -2.84 -9.63
C TRP A 47 11.50 -2.58 -11.14
N HIS A 48 10.86 -3.42 -11.94
CA HIS A 48 10.73 -3.18 -13.37
C HIS A 48 9.83 -1.96 -13.61
N VAL A 49 10.43 -0.88 -14.10
CA VAL A 49 9.71 0.37 -14.39
C VAL A 49 8.67 0.15 -15.49
N GLY A 50 9.06 -0.46 -16.61
CA GLY A 50 8.17 -0.88 -17.70
C GLY A 50 7.01 0.08 -17.98
N SER A 51 5.80 -0.46 -18.01
CA SER A 51 4.57 0.30 -18.23
C SER A 51 4.12 1.16 -17.04
N ARG A 52 4.81 1.19 -15.89
CA ARG A 52 4.43 2.02 -14.73
C ARG A 52 4.38 3.52 -15.07
N VAL A 53 5.18 3.96 -16.04
CA VAL A 53 5.19 5.36 -16.54
C VAL A 53 4.01 5.71 -17.45
N ASN A 54 3.25 4.72 -17.90
CA ASN A 54 2.12 4.87 -18.83
C ASN A 54 0.77 4.56 -18.15
N THR A 55 0.76 4.42 -16.83
CA THR A 55 -0.46 4.14 -16.05
C THR A 55 -1.35 5.36 -15.93
N SER A 56 -2.60 5.15 -15.51
CA SER A 56 -3.56 6.21 -15.22
C SER A 56 -3.20 7.11 -14.03
N ALA A 57 -2.07 6.88 -13.35
CA ALA A 57 -1.61 7.76 -12.28
C ALA A 57 -1.14 9.11 -12.85
N GLN A 58 -1.45 10.23 -12.17
CA GLN A 58 -1.06 11.57 -12.64
C GLN A 58 0.47 11.75 -12.69
N PHE A 59 1.18 11.10 -11.78
CA PHE A 59 2.64 11.14 -11.70
C PHE A 59 3.18 9.75 -11.41
N PHE A 60 4.26 9.38 -12.09
CA PHE A 60 5.06 8.22 -11.71
C PHE A 60 5.99 8.59 -10.55
N ARG A 61 5.90 7.82 -9.46
CA ARG A 61 6.79 7.92 -8.31
C ARG A 61 7.45 6.56 -8.09
N SER A 62 8.77 6.49 -8.26
CA SER A 62 9.55 5.26 -7.96
C SER A 62 9.63 4.98 -6.46
N PHE A 63 9.53 6.04 -5.64
CA PHE A 63 9.42 5.96 -4.19
C PHE A 63 8.47 7.05 -3.69
N GLN A 64 7.80 6.73 -2.59
CA GLN A 64 7.28 7.73 -1.67
C GLN A 64 8.28 7.89 -0.52
N GLY A 65 8.20 9.02 0.20
CA GLY A 65 9.09 9.25 1.32
C GLY A 65 8.83 10.55 2.04
N TRP A 66 9.44 10.69 3.21
CA TRP A 66 9.40 11.89 4.02
C TRP A 66 10.73 12.15 4.72
N LEU A 67 10.94 13.41 5.09
CA LEU A 67 12.06 13.90 5.90
C LEU A 67 11.59 14.09 7.34
N ALA A 68 12.27 13.47 8.28
CA ALA A 68 12.03 13.64 9.70
C ALA A 68 12.38 15.07 10.11
N LEU A 69 11.41 15.80 10.66
CA LEU A 69 11.64 17.13 11.27
C LEU A 69 11.69 17.07 12.79
N THR A 70 11.22 15.97 13.36
CA THR A 70 11.22 15.66 14.79
C THR A 70 11.65 14.22 14.96
N GLU A 71 12.15 13.88 16.15
CA GLU A 71 12.29 12.49 16.55
C GLU A 71 10.92 11.80 16.54
N GLN A 72 10.83 10.59 15.98
CA GLN A 72 9.64 9.73 15.98
C GLN A 72 10.05 8.26 15.97
N GLY A 73 9.29 7.40 16.64
CA GLY A 73 9.50 5.96 16.60
C GLY A 73 8.20 5.16 16.79
N PRO A 74 8.32 3.84 16.97
CA PRO A 74 7.17 2.98 17.24
C PRO A 74 6.40 3.45 18.48
N GLY A 75 5.09 3.67 18.32
CA GLY A 75 4.21 4.19 19.37
C GLY A 75 3.95 5.71 19.30
N ASP A 76 4.70 6.44 18.48
CA ASP A 76 4.57 7.90 18.31
C ASP A 76 3.73 8.27 17.07
N GLY A 77 2.82 7.41 16.64
CA GLY A 77 2.04 7.65 15.43
C GLY A 77 2.89 7.52 14.16
N THR A 78 3.96 6.73 14.17
CA THR A 78 4.88 6.69 13.02
C THR A 78 4.31 5.91 11.83
N LEU A 79 5.07 5.82 10.73
CA LEU A 79 4.72 5.04 9.55
C LEU A 79 4.74 3.54 9.88
N GLU A 80 3.72 2.82 9.45
CA GLU A 80 3.71 1.35 9.41
C GLU A 80 3.75 0.87 7.95
N VAL A 81 4.43 -0.24 7.72
CA VAL A 81 4.54 -0.88 6.40
C VAL A 81 4.35 -2.39 6.49
N VAL A 82 3.93 -3.01 5.38
CA VAL A 82 4.08 -4.46 5.17
C VAL A 82 5.28 -4.68 4.23
N PRO A 83 6.44 -5.15 4.72
CA PRO A 83 7.68 -5.19 3.95
C PRO A 83 7.79 -6.44 3.07
N LEU A 84 6.72 -6.80 2.36
CA LEU A 84 6.62 -7.98 1.48
C LEU A 84 6.10 -7.55 0.11
N LEU A 85 6.97 -7.11 -0.79
CA LEU A 85 6.52 -6.35 -1.96
C LEU A 85 5.76 -7.22 -2.98
N ALA A 86 6.39 -8.29 -3.47
CA ALA A 86 5.81 -9.15 -4.50
C ALA A 86 4.60 -9.92 -3.95
N GLU A 87 4.72 -10.46 -2.75
CA GLU A 87 3.70 -11.27 -2.09
C GLU A 87 2.48 -10.43 -1.71
N SER A 88 2.67 -9.19 -1.23
CA SER A 88 1.55 -8.28 -0.97
C SER A 88 0.78 -8.01 -2.25
N MET A 89 1.48 -7.66 -3.33
CA MET A 89 0.81 -7.35 -4.60
C MET A 89 0.11 -8.55 -5.20
N ALA A 90 0.74 -9.73 -5.17
CA ALA A 90 0.11 -10.96 -5.62
C ALA A 90 -1.16 -11.26 -4.81
N TYR A 91 -1.08 -11.17 -3.48
CA TYR A 91 -2.20 -11.39 -2.58
C TYR A 91 -3.36 -10.43 -2.88
N LEU A 92 -3.07 -9.14 -3.00
CA LEU A 92 -4.08 -8.10 -3.21
C LEU A 92 -4.75 -8.22 -4.57
N LEU A 93 -3.98 -8.45 -5.64
CA LEU A 93 -4.52 -8.55 -7.00
C LEU A 93 -5.39 -9.80 -7.18
N MET A 94 -5.03 -10.91 -6.52
CA MET A 94 -5.76 -12.17 -6.62
C MET A 94 -6.94 -12.26 -5.65
N ARG A 95 -6.95 -11.48 -4.55
CA ARG A 95 -7.98 -11.55 -3.50
C ARG A 95 -9.42 -11.46 -4.03
N PRO A 96 -9.77 -10.55 -4.98
CA PRO A 96 -11.13 -10.45 -5.53
C PRO A 96 -11.66 -11.71 -6.22
N PHE A 97 -10.78 -12.62 -6.64
CA PHE A 97 -11.15 -13.82 -7.41
C PHE A 97 -11.31 -15.08 -6.54
N ALA A 98 -11.11 -14.96 -5.22
CA ALA A 98 -11.35 -16.07 -4.31
C ALA A 98 -12.85 -16.41 -4.21
N GLY A 99 -13.18 -17.68 -3.99
CA GLY A 99 -14.57 -18.17 -4.01
C GLY A 99 -15.48 -17.63 -2.91
N ASP A 100 -14.92 -16.92 -1.92
CA ASP A 100 -15.65 -16.25 -0.83
C ASP A 100 -15.97 -14.78 -1.13
N VAL A 101 -15.60 -14.25 -2.30
CA VAL A 101 -15.80 -12.86 -2.70
C VAL A 101 -16.94 -12.74 -3.71
N PRO A 102 -17.92 -11.84 -3.50
CA PRO A 102 -18.93 -11.54 -4.50
C PRO A 102 -18.30 -11.03 -5.80
N ALA A 103 -18.82 -11.44 -6.96
CA ALA A 103 -18.21 -11.14 -8.27
C ALA A 103 -18.03 -9.64 -8.59
N HIS A 104 -18.77 -8.75 -7.93
CA HIS A 104 -18.69 -7.30 -8.11
C HIS A 104 -17.75 -6.61 -7.12
N GLN A 105 -17.13 -7.37 -6.21
CA GLN A 105 -16.35 -6.84 -5.10
C GLN A 105 -14.86 -6.86 -5.44
N PHE A 106 -14.24 -5.68 -5.47
CA PHE A 106 -12.79 -5.51 -5.52
C PHE A 106 -12.32 -5.08 -4.14
N CYS A 107 -12.21 -6.06 -3.24
CA CYS A 107 -11.79 -5.96 -1.84
C CYS A 107 -10.98 -4.69 -1.49
N GLY A 108 -11.60 -3.72 -0.82
CA GLY A 108 -10.95 -2.45 -0.43
C GLY A 108 -11.12 -1.27 -1.40
N VAL A 109 -11.47 -1.51 -2.67
CA VAL A 109 -11.85 -0.47 -3.63
C VAL A 109 -13.35 -0.20 -3.56
N THR A 110 -14.15 -1.26 -3.71
CA THR A 110 -15.61 -1.14 -3.80
C THR A 110 -16.28 -0.88 -2.45
N ASP A 111 -15.63 -1.25 -1.33
CA ASP A 111 -16.16 -1.04 0.02
C ASP A 111 -16.19 0.45 0.40
N THR A 112 -15.30 1.26 -0.16
CA THR A 112 -15.03 2.63 0.32
C THR A 112 -15.40 3.69 -0.70
N GLY A 113 -15.74 3.27 -1.93
CA GLY A 113 -16.10 4.17 -3.03
C GLY A 113 -14.91 4.96 -3.60
N GLY A 114 -13.68 4.69 -3.12
CA GLY A 114 -12.48 5.38 -3.52
C GLY A 114 -11.88 4.81 -4.80
N SER A 115 -11.68 5.66 -5.81
CA SER A 115 -10.95 5.32 -7.05
C SER A 115 -9.45 5.58 -6.95
N GLU A 116 -9.01 6.34 -5.95
CA GLU A 116 -7.66 6.90 -5.85
C GLU A 116 -6.69 6.04 -5.04
N THR A 117 -7.19 5.19 -4.15
CA THR A 117 -6.41 4.29 -3.30
C THR A 117 -7.03 2.90 -3.27
N LEU A 118 -6.22 1.90 -2.88
CA LEU A 118 -6.69 0.57 -2.49
C LEU A 118 -6.58 0.43 -0.98
N GLU A 119 -7.71 0.33 -0.28
CA GLU A 119 -7.68 0.15 1.18
C GLU A 119 -7.42 -1.29 1.61
N ILE A 120 -6.55 -1.47 2.60
CA ILE A 120 -6.14 -2.77 3.12
C ILE A 120 -6.89 -3.04 4.43
N THR A 121 -8.08 -3.63 4.32
CA THR A 121 -8.95 -3.87 5.49
C THR A 121 -8.76 -5.25 6.12
N CYS A 122 -9.03 -5.37 7.43
CA CYS A 122 -9.06 -6.67 8.12
C CYS A 122 -10.06 -7.67 7.52
N LYS A 123 -11.22 -7.18 7.02
CA LYS A 123 -12.26 -8.02 6.41
C LYS A 123 -11.71 -8.85 5.25
N TRP A 124 -10.87 -8.25 4.41
CA TRP A 124 -10.37 -8.90 3.20
C TRP A 124 -8.91 -9.34 3.29
N HIS A 125 -8.10 -8.65 4.10
CA HIS A 125 -6.64 -8.71 4.06
C HIS A 125 -5.99 -8.97 5.43
N ALA A 126 -6.73 -9.55 6.39
CA ALA A 126 -6.18 -9.85 7.73
C ALA A 126 -4.87 -10.63 7.70
N ALA A 127 -4.72 -11.57 6.76
CA ALA A 127 -3.49 -12.35 6.62
C ALA A 127 -2.28 -11.47 6.31
N LEU A 128 -2.46 -10.46 5.45
CA LEU A 128 -1.44 -9.51 5.04
C LEU A 128 -1.06 -8.56 6.19
N LEU A 129 -2.07 -8.05 6.89
CA LEU A 129 -1.89 -7.11 8.01
C LEU A 129 -1.12 -7.71 9.20
N ARG A 130 -1.02 -9.04 9.31
CA ARG A 130 -0.14 -9.69 10.30
C ARG A 130 1.35 -9.43 10.06
N GLY A 131 1.74 -9.06 8.84
CA GLY A 131 3.12 -8.71 8.50
C GLY A 131 3.43 -7.22 8.69
N LYS A 132 2.49 -6.44 9.22
CA LYS A 132 2.67 -5.00 9.43
C LYS A 132 3.70 -4.73 10.54
N VAL A 133 4.59 -3.78 10.30
CA VAL A 133 5.62 -3.32 11.24
C VAL A 133 5.77 -1.81 11.18
N SER A 134 6.06 -1.18 12.32
CA SER A 134 6.42 0.24 12.40
C SER A 134 7.84 0.46 11.85
N VAL A 135 8.07 1.63 11.25
CA VAL A 135 9.44 2.07 10.95
C VAL A 135 10.22 2.28 12.24
N GLY A 136 11.53 2.08 12.17
CA GLY A 136 12.42 2.31 13.31
C GLY A 136 12.42 3.77 13.76
N ARG A 137 13.04 4.02 14.92
CA ARG A 137 13.26 5.38 15.42
C ARG A 137 14.04 6.21 14.40
N VAL A 138 13.53 7.39 14.10
CA VAL A 138 14.14 8.40 13.24
C VAL A 138 14.45 9.65 14.05
N GLU A 139 15.48 10.38 13.64
CA GLU A 139 15.90 11.66 14.20
C GLU A 139 15.72 12.78 13.17
N PRO A 140 15.65 14.06 13.58
CA PRO A 140 15.59 15.17 12.64
C PRO A 140 16.73 15.12 11.60
N GLY A 141 16.36 15.13 10.32
CA GLY A 141 17.29 14.97 9.20
C GLY A 141 17.29 13.58 8.56
N ASP A 142 16.79 12.55 9.25
CA ASP A 142 16.61 11.23 8.66
C ASP A 142 15.53 11.24 7.58
N THR A 143 15.64 10.32 6.62
CA THR A 143 14.62 10.14 5.58
C THR A 143 14.16 8.71 5.51
N VAL A 144 12.86 8.53 5.29
CA VAL A 144 12.24 7.22 5.11
C VAL A 144 11.64 7.17 3.71
N TRP A 145 11.87 6.06 3.01
CA TRP A 145 11.41 5.85 1.64
C TRP A 145 10.81 4.46 1.49
N TRP A 146 9.74 4.34 0.70
CA TRP A 146 9.11 3.06 0.37
C TRP A 146 8.66 3.01 -1.08
N HIS A 147 8.64 1.80 -1.63
CA HIS A 147 8.19 1.54 -3.00
C HIS A 147 6.69 1.90 -3.14
N PRO A 148 6.21 2.39 -4.31
CA PRO A 148 4.80 2.77 -4.52
C PRO A 148 3.78 1.63 -4.28
N ASP A 149 4.23 0.38 -4.32
CA ASP A 149 3.42 -0.82 -4.05
C ASP A 149 3.61 -1.38 -2.63
N ILE A 150 4.33 -0.70 -1.74
CA ILE A 150 4.35 -1.07 -0.32
C ILE A 150 3.06 -0.62 0.33
N VAL A 151 2.34 -1.58 0.91
CA VAL A 151 1.22 -1.31 1.81
C VAL A 151 1.75 -0.54 2.99
N HIS A 152 1.15 0.62 3.25
CA HIS A 152 1.55 1.48 4.33
C HIS A 152 0.35 2.15 4.99
N GLY A 153 0.56 2.57 6.23
CA GLY A 153 -0.44 3.25 7.05
C GLY A 153 0.26 4.03 8.16
N VAL A 154 -0.52 4.60 9.05
CA VAL A 154 -0.01 5.36 10.18
C VAL A 154 -0.57 4.75 11.45
N GLU A 155 0.29 4.56 12.46
CA GLU A 155 -0.15 4.05 13.76
C GLU A 155 -1.31 4.89 14.30
N GLU A 156 -2.33 4.22 14.85
CA GLU A 156 -3.55 4.88 15.33
C GLU A 156 -3.32 5.79 16.55
N ARG A 157 -2.22 5.57 17.29
CA ARG A 157 -1.88 6.29 18.52
C ARG A 157 -0.54 7.00 18.38
N HIS A 158 -0.44 8.16 19.03
CA HIS A 158 0.77 8.97 19.24
C HIS A 158 0.84 9.36 20.72
#